data_AF-A0A7C5ZKG8-F1
#
_entry.id   AF-A0A7C5ZKG8-F1
#
_cell.length_a   1.000
_cell.length_b   1.000
_cell.length_c   1.000
_cell.angle_alpha   90.00
_cell.angle_beta   90.00
_cell.angle_gamma   90.00
#
_symmetry.space_group_name_H-M   'P 1'
#
loop_
_entity.id
_entity.type
_entity.pdbx_description
1 polymer ?
#
loop_
_entity_poly.entity_id
_entity_poly.type
_entity_poly.pdbx_seq_one_letter_code
_entity_poly.pdbx_strand_id
1 'polypeptide(L)' 'MRAYEKARTEWPWVLAVNVWAFRLPAPAQNYNDFYTLVDPDFTPRPIYDAIRAYATGGH' A
#
# COMPACT_ATOMS: atom_id res chain seq x y z
N MET A 1 8.06 -2.59 -2.36
CA MET A 1 8.03 -3.73 -1.42
C MET A 1 9.19 -3.79 -0.41
N ARG A 2 10.35 -3.16 -0.63
CA ARG A 2 11.50 -3.23 0.29
C ARG A 2 11.20 -2.93 1.78
N ALA A 3 10.23 -2.06 2.08
CA ALA A 3 9.83 -1.76 3.46
C ALA A 3 9.24 -2.97 4.20
N TYR A 4 8.37 -3.75 3.54
CA TYR A 4 7.79 -4.97 4.11
C TYR A 4 8.86 -6.04 4.34
N GLU A 5 9.76 -6.20 3.37
CA GLU A 5 10.88 -7.13 3.49
C GLU A 5 11.80 -6.78 4.65
N LYS A 6 12.14 -5.50 4.80
CA LYS A 6 12.97 -5.01 5.91
C LYS A 6 12.33 -5.33 7.26
N ALA A 7 11.05 -5.01 7.43
CA ALA A 7 10.35 -5.32 8.67
C ALA A 7 10.30 -6.83 8.94
N ARG A 8 10.04 -7.64 7.91
CA ARG A 8 9.98 -9.10 7.98
C ARG A 8 11.31 -9.73 8.39
N THR A 9 12.44 -9.18 7.93
CA THR A 9 13.77 -9.76 8.19
C THR A 9 14.46 -9.18 9.41
N GLU A 10 14.22 -7.91 9.74
CA GLU A 10 14.99 -7.20 10.77
C GLU A 10 14.19 -6.94 12.06
N TRP A 11 12.86 -6.95 12.03
CA TRP A 11 12.02 -6.56 13.17
C TRP A 11 11.12 -7.71 13.64
N PRO A 12 11.67 -8.74 14.32
CA PRO A 12 10.92 -9.93 14.72
C PRO A 12 9.76 -9.66 15.70
N TRP A 13 9.74 -8.49 16.36
CA TRP A 13 8.67 -8.08 17.26
C TRP A 13 7.49 -7.41 16.55
N VAL A 14 7.61 -7.08 15.25
CA VAL A 14 6.56 -6.42 14.49
C VAL A 14 5.60 -7.47 13.94
N LEU A 15 4.35 -7.44 14.41
CA LEU A 15 3.31 -8.38 13.97
C LEU A 15 2.67 -7.98 12.63
N ALA A 16 2.64 -6.69 12.31
CA ALA A 16 2.02 -6.18 11.09
C ALA A 16 2.61 -4.83 10.66
N VAL A 17 2.67 -4.60 9.35
CA VAL A 17 2.99 -3.30 8.75
C VAL A 17 1.79 -2.85 7.93
N ASN A 18 1.21 -1.71 8.29
CA ASN A 18 0.03 -1.16 7.63
C ASN A 18 0.45 0.00 6.73
N VAL A 19 -0.03 0.00 5.47
CA VAL A 19 0.19 1.10 4.53
C VAL A 19 -0.95 2.10 4.63
N TRP A 20 -0.60 3.38 4.61
CA TRP A 20 -1.54 4.49 4.51
C TRP A 20 -1.24 5.29 3.22
N ALA A 21 -2.22 5.78 2.46
CA ALA A 21 -3.67 5.66 2.64
C ALA A 21 -4.28 4.64 1.66
N PHE A 22 -5.32 3.91 2.07
CA PHE A 22 -6.07 3.08 1.12
C PHE A 22 -6.79 3.94 0.07
N ARG A 23 -7.60 4.92 0.53
CA ARG A 23 -8.43 5.81 -0.29
C ARG A 23 -8.62 7.14 0.42
N LEU A 24 -8.81 8.21 -0.34
CA LEU A 24 -9.40 9.48 0.12
C LEU A 24 -10.86 9.56 -0.29
N PRO A 25 -11.76 10.19 0.50
CA PRO A 25 -13.19 10.23 0.19
C PRO A 25 -13.51 10.94 -1.13
N ALA A 26 -12.72 11.94 -1.49
CA ALA A 26 -12.72 12.67 -2.76
C ALA A 26 -11.27 13.11 -3.10
N PRO A 27 -10.97 13.54 -4.34
CA PRO A 27 -9.65 14.07 -4.68
C PRO A 27 -9.30 15.25 -3.77
N ALA A 28 -8.15 15.18 -3.10
CA ALA A 28 -7.66 16.26 -2.25
C ALA A 28 -6.99 17.38 -3.07
N GLN A 29 -6.79 17.16 -4.38
CA GLN A 29 -6.16 18.07 -5.34
C GLN A 29 -4.77 18.53 -4.86
N ASN A 30 -4.05 17.61 -4.22
CA ASN A 30 -2.71 17.84 -3.71
C ASN A 30 -1.91 16.53 -3.77
N TYR A 31 -0.68 16.57 -3.25
CA TYR A 31 0.25 15.45 -3.38
C TYR A 31 -0.27 14.13 -2.80
N ASN A 32 -1.20 14.15 -1.83
CA ASN A 32 -1.76 12.95 -1.22
C ASN A 32 -2.48 12.05 -2.23
N ASP A 33 -3.07 12.63 -3.28
CA ASP A 33 -3.77 11.89 -4.33
C ASP A 33 -2.83 10.91 -5.06
N PHE A 34 -1.53 11.17 -5.04
CA PHE A 34 -0.55 10.27 -5.66
C PHE A 34 -0.17 9.08 -4.78
N TYR A 35 -0.58 9.03 -3.51
CA TYR A 35 -0.17 8.00 -2.54
C TYR A 35 -1.31 7.07 -2.07
N THR A 36 -2.52 7.20 -2.63
CA THR A 36 -3.62 6.26 -2.34
C THR A 36 -3.44 4.92 -3.06
N LEU A 37 -3.98 3.85 -2.50
CA LEU A 37 -4.00 2.54 -3.16
C LEU A 37 -5.04 2.46 -4.28
N VAL A 38 -6.16 3.14 -4.10
CA VAL A 38 -7.24 3.19 -5.07
C VAL A 38 -7.71 4.64 -5.28
N ASP A 39 -8.31 4.89 -6.43
CA ASP A 39 -9.01 6.13 -6.73
C ASP A 39 -10.34 6.20 -5.95
N PRO A 40 -11.01 7.38 -5.92
CA PRO A 40 -12.25 7.53 -5.18
C PRO A 40 -13.39 6.56 -5.57
N ASP A 41 -13.36 6.07 -6.81
CA ASP A 41 -14.30 5.09 -7.36
C ASP A 41 -13.83 3.63 -7.20
N PHE A 42 -12.78 3.40 -6.40
CA PHE A 42 -12.13 2.10 -6.17
C PHE A 42 -11.35 1.54 -7.35
N THR A 43 -11.05 2.35 -8.38
CA THR A 43 -10.12 1.92 -9.43
C THR A 43 -8.73 1.63 -8.82
N PRO A 44 -8.18 0.41 -8.99
CA PRO A 44 -6.87 0.07 -8.45
C PRO A 44 -5.76 0.87 -9.12
N ARG A 45 -4.84 1.41 -8.30
CA ARG A 45 -3.61 2.03 -8.79
C ARG A 45 -2.47 0.99 -8.78
N PRO A 46 -1.39 1.17 -9.56
CA PRO A 46 -0.30 0.19 -9.63
C PRO A 46 0.32 -0.19 -8.27
N ILE A 47 0.29 0.71 -7.29
CA ILE A 47 0.74 0.44 -5.92
C ILE A 47 -0.14 -0.62 -5.22
N TYR A 48 -1.44 -0.65 -5.47
CA TYR A 48 -2.35 -1.67 -4.95
C TYR A 48 -1.99 -3.04 -5.50
N ASP A 49 -1.82 -3.15 -6.82
CA ASP A 49 -1.48 -4.42 -7.46
C ASP A 49 -0.14 -4.96 -6.97
N ALA A 50 0.84 -4.08 -6.78
CA ALA A 50 2.14 -4.46 -6.25
C ALA A 50 2.03 -4.98 -4.80
N ILE A 51 1.24 -4.34 -3.94
CA ILE A 51 1.02 -4.80 -2.55
C ILE A 51 0.23 -6.10 -2.54
N ARG A 52 -0.80 -6.21 -3.38
CA ARG A 52 -1.61 -7.43 -3.52
C ARG A 52 -0.74 -8.61 -3.93
N ALA A 53 0.07 -8.47 -4.98
CA ALA A 53 0.97 -9.52 -5.44
C ALA A 53 1.92 -9.96 -4.33
N TYR A 54 2.54 -9.00 -3.62
CA TYR A 54 3.38 -9.29 -2.47
C TYR A 54 2.64 -10.06 -1.36
N ALA A 55 1.44 -9.61 -0.98
CA ALA A 55 0.67 -10.19 0.11
C ALA A 55 0.11 -11.59 -0.21
N THR A 56 -0.19 -11.88 -1.48
CA THR A 56 -0.71 -13.19 -1.90
C THR A 56 0.36 -14.18 -2.35
N GLY A 57 1.66 -13.83 -2.23
CA GLY A 57 2.75 -14.69 -2.70
C GLY A 57 2.81 -14.84 -4.22
N GLY A 58 2.26 -13.88 -4.97
CA GLY A 58 2.39 -13.81 -6.42
C GLY A 58 3.81 -13.39 -6.76
N HIS A 59 4.63 -14.35 -7.16
CA HIS A 59 5.97 -14.14 -7.72
C HIS A 59 5.89 -13.92 -9.23
#